data_AF-A0A7G8EM68-F1
#
_entry.id   AF-A0A7G8EM68-F1
#
_cell.length_a   1.000
_cell.length_b   1.000
_cell.length_c   1.000
_cell.angle_alpha   90.00
_cell.angle_beta   90.00
_cell.angle_gamma   90.00
#
_symmetry.space_group_name_H-M   'P 1'
#
loop_
_entity.id
_entity.type
_entity.pdbx_description
1 polymer ?
#
loop_
_entity_poly.entity_id
_entity_poly.type
_entity_poly.pdbx_seq_one_letter_code
_entity_poly.pdbx_strand_id
1 'polypeptide(L)'
;MLQYSKYQGLGNDFLMLDAREAASSDDGFGLTAERIQLLCDRRFGIGADGLILALPPREGGELRMRIFNADGSEPEMCGNGIRCLARFLADSDGDLPGRSWQIETLAGPIVPELQADGSVRVDMGAPFLEPDAVPTTLERGEAGIPAGILEAAGERFAVGAAGMGNPHVVIPVPDVEAIDLERFGAALEVHPAFPARTNVHFVQVLDPGHLVMRVWERGAGPTLACGTGACATLVVCHRLGLADRRARLDLPGGPLLIAWDSDSDHLLMTGPAEAVFDAVLAPSVWDQAGTPAEIPAEAASAASEPLADSTVLPADPDQPPAIDCATVCAQGCIRPEACPSAEARARVAALLSSSSLDDLVNLATTSLEDRTRARAERPSSFGG
;
A
#
# COMPACT_ATOMS: atom_id res chain seq x y z
N MET A 1 -21.73 -9.50 -1.61
CA MET A 1 -21.17 -9.01 -0.33
C MET A 1 -19.67 -9.16 -0.41
N LEU A 2 -18.91 -8.09 -0.15
CA LEU A 2 -17.45 -8.11 -0.24
C LEU A 2 -16.86 -8.30 1.16
N GLN A 3 -16.06 -9.34 1.36
CA GLN A 3 -15.35 -9.52 2.63
C GLN A 3 -14.02 -8.81 2.59
N TYR A 4 -13.64 -8.23 3.73
CA TYR A 4 -12.36 -7.59 3.88
C TYR A 4 -11.87 -7.69 5.32
N SER A 5 -10.57 -7.54 5.49
CA SER A 5 -9.94 -7.41 6.80
C SER A 5 -9.18 -6.10 6.87
N LYS A 6 -9.23 -5.40 8.00
CA LYS A 6 -8.44 -4.20 8.20
C LYS A 6 -7.19 -4.52 9.01
N TYR A 7 -6.04 -4.10 8.51
CA TYR A 7 -4.74 -4.26 9.15
C TYR A 7 -4.04 -2.92 9.29
N GLN A 8 -3.08 -2.84 10.19
CA GLN A 8 -2.21 -1.68 10.33
C GLN A 8 -0.76 -2.10 10.59
N GLY A 9 0.19 -1.33 10.05
CA GLY A 9 1.60 -1.44 10.35
C GLY A 9 2.13 -0.09 10.82
N LEU A 10 2.28 0.07 12.14
CA LEU A 10 2.73 1.31 12.79
C LEU A 10 1.83 2.52 12.46
N GLY A 11 0.52 2.31 12.51
CA GLY A 11 -0.50 3.34 12.26
C GLY A 11 -0.87 3.53 10.79
N ASN A 12 -0.07 3.01 9.86
CA ASN A 12 -0.42 2.99 8.44
C ASN A 12 -1.38 1.84 8.15
N ASP A 13 -2.63 2.16 7.84
CA ASP A 13 -3.76 1.22 7.84
C ASP A 13 -4.29 0.87 6.45
N PHE A 14 -4.61 -0.40 6.23
CA PHE A 14 -4.98 -0.95 4.94
C PHE A 14 -6.20 -1.86 5.00
N LEU A 15 -7.01 -1.83 3.93
CA LEU A 15 -8.04 -2.82 3.67
C LEU A 15 -7.43 -3.99 2.88
N MET A 16 -7.51 -5.19 3.42
CA MET A 16 -7.04 -6.43 2.79
C MET A 16 -8.22 -7.12 2.09
N LEU A 17 -8.05 -7.36 0.79
CA LEU A 17 -8.94 -8.18 -0.02
C LEU A 17 -8.21 -9.43 -0.51
N ASP A 18 -8.85 -10.58 -0.36
CA ASP A 18 -8.32 -11.85 -0.85
C ASP A 18 -9.02 -12.25 -2.15
N ALA A 19 -8.27 -12.22 -3.24
CA ALA A 19 -8.68 -12.68 -4.56
C ALA A 19 -7.75 -13.79 -5.09
N ARG A 20 -7.04 -14.52 -4.21
CA ARG A 20 -6.12 -15.60 -4.61
C ARG A 20 -6.83 -16.72 -5.39
N GLU A 21 -8.11 -16.93 -5.14
CA GLU A 21 -8.95 -17.93 -5.83
C GLU A 21 -9.78 -17.36 -7.00
N ALA A 22 -9.64 -16.06 -7.33
CA ALA A 22 -10.45 -15.43 -8.36
C ALA A 22 -10.10 -15.97 -9.77
N ALA A 23 -11.14 -16.27 -10.56
CA ALA A 23 -10.99 -16.82 -11.91
C ALA A 23 -10.45 -15.81 -12.94
N SER A 24 -10.59 -14.49 -12.68
CA SER A 24 -9.94 -13.44 -13.46
C SER A 24 -8.76 -12.88 -12.68
N SER A 25 -7.59 -12.86 -13.31
CA SER A 25 -6.32 -12.55 -12.67
C SER A 25 -6.13 -11.07 -12.33
N ASP A 26 -6.92 -10.16 -12.92
CA ASP A 26 -6.61 -8.71 -12.85
C ASP A 26 -7.65 -7.82 -12.18
N ASP A 27 -8.94 -8.19 -12.21
CA ASP A 27 -10.03 -7.33 -11.73
C ASP A 27 -11.05 -8.12 -10.90
N GLY A 28 -10.57 -8.95 -9.96
CA GLY A 28 -11.43 -9.84 -9.15
C GLY A 28 -12.60 -9.14 -8.45
N PHE A 29 -12.52 -7.82 -8.24
CA PHE A 29 -13.55 -7.01 -7.62
C PHE A 29 -13.99 -5.79 -8.45
N GLY A 30 -13.48 -5.55 -9.67
CA GLY A 30 -13.82 -4.33 -10.44
C GLY A 30 -13.54 -3.03 -9.64
N LEU A 31 -12.35 -2.95 -9.03
CA LEU A 31 -11.91 -1.79 -8.26
C LEU A 31 -11.56 -0.64 -9.22
N THR A 32 -12.40 0.39 -9.28
CA THR A 32 -12.04 1.65 -9.93
C THR A 32 -11.44 2.62 -8.90
N ALA A 33 -10.75 3.66 -9.37
CA ALA A 33 -10.19 4.69 -8.50
C ALA A 33 -11.26 5.34 -7.61
N GLU A 34 -12.44 5.61 -8.17
CA GLU A 34 -13.58 6.19 -7.45
C GLU A 34 -14.08 5.26 -6.33
N ARG A 35 -14.11 3.94 -6.58
CA ARG A 35 -14.46 2.95 -5.54
C ARG A 35 -13.43 2.94 -4.42
N ILE A 36 -12.15 2.95 -4.77
CA ILE A 36 -11.06 2.93 -3.80
C ILE A 36 -11.13 4.18 -2.92
N GLN A 37 -11.31 5.35 -3.54
CA GLN A 37 -11.48 6.62 -2.82
C GLN A 37 -12.66 6.57 -1.85
N LEU A 38 -13.83 6.08 -2.30
CA LEU A 38 -14.99 5.95 -1.43
C LEU A 38 -14.72 5.00 -0.25
N LEU A 39 -14.09 3.85 -0.47
CA LEU A 39 -13.79 2.89 0.59
C LEU A 39 -12.76 3.44 1.59
N CYS A 40 -11.74 4.13 1.09
CA CYS A 40 -10.66 4.70 1.90
C CYS A 40 -11.06 6.01 2.60
N ASP A 41 -12.14 6.68 2.18
CA ASP A 41 -12.66 7.85 2.88
C ASP A 41 -12.97 7.51 4.35
N ARG A 42 -12.37 8.26 5.27
CA ARG A 42 -12.44 7.99 6.71
C ARG A 42 -13.79 8.36 7.36
N ARG A 43 -14.66 9.09 6.66
CA ARG A 43 -15.96 9.57 7.19
C ARG A 43 -17.15 8.85 6.53
N PHE A 44 -17.09 8.70 5.22
CA PHE A 44 -18.15 8.15 4.38
C PHE A 44 -17.87 6.71 3.94
N GLY A 45 -16.62 6.28 4.06
CA GLY A 45 -16.17 4.92 3.76
C GLY A 45 -15.85 4.09 5.01
N ILE A 46 -14.95 3.14 4.81
CA ILE A 46 -14.38 2.30 5.88
C ILE A 46 -13.22 3.06 6.56
N GLY A 47 -12.51 3.89 5.79
CA GLY A 47 -11.33 4.61 6.20
C GLY A 47 -10.09 3.74 6.14
N ALA A 48 -9.10 4.11 5.32
CA ALA A 48 -7.77 3.50 5.29
C ALA A 48 -6.81 4.41 4.51
N ASP A 49 -5.50 4.22 4.69
CA ASP A 49 -4.50 4.85 3.82
C ASP A 49 -4.44 4.19 2.43
N GLY A 50 -4.93 2.95 2.33
CA GLY A 50 -5.04 2.26 1.06
C GLY A 50 -5.73 0.89 1.13
N LEU A 51 -5.78 0.24 -0.02
CA LEU A 51 -6.33 -1.10 -0.20
C LEU A 51 -5.26 -2.01 -0.79
N ILE A 52 -5.14 -3.22 -0.25
CA ILE A 52 -4.21 -4.24 -0.73
C ILE A 52 -5.01 -5.46 -1.19
N LEU A 53 -4.67 -5.93 -2.37
CA LEU A 53 -5.31 -7.06 -3.04
C LEU A 53 -4.29 -8.20 -3.19
N ALA A 54 -4.59 -9.33 -2.56
CA ALA A 54 -3.86 -10.58 -2.76
C ALA A 54 -4.43 -11.31 -3.98
N LEU A 55 -3.58 -11.59 -4.98
CA LEU A 55 -3.95 -12.16 -6.26
C LEU A 55 -3.17 -13.46 -6.55
N PRO A 56 -3.67 -14.31 -7.46
CA PRO A 56 -2.85 -15.39 -8.00
C PRO A 56 -1.57 -14.82 -8.66
N PRO A 57 -0.45 -15.57 -8.59
CA PRO A 57 0.81 -15.16 -9.19
C PRO A 57 0.73 -15.20 -10.73
N ARG A 58 1.62 -14.44 -11.38
CA ARG A 58 1.76 -14.40 -12.85
C ARG A 58 3.13 -14.91 -13.33
N GLU A 59 4.19 -14.65 -12.57
CA GLU A 59 5.59 -14.84 -12.96
C GLU A 59 6.30 -15.90 -12.10
N GLY A 60 5.53 -16.82 -11.52
CA GLY A 60 6.04 -17.99 -10.80
C GLY A 60 6.29 -17.78 -9.30
N GLY A 61 5.89 -16.64 -8.74
CA GLY A 61 5.81 -16.45 -7.29
C GLY A 61 4.68 -17.27 -6.65
N GLU A 62 4.48 -17.11 -5.35
CA GLU A 62 3.38 -17.77 -4.63
C GLU A 62 2.06 -17.01 -4.76
N LEU A 63 2.15 -15.68 -4.75
CA LEU A 63 1.03 -14.77 -4.97
C LEU A 63 1.54 -13.43 -5.51
N ARG A 64 0.60 -12.59 -5.91
CA ARG A 64 0.86 -11.21 -6.34
C ARG A 64 0.15 -10.22 -5.44
N MET A 65 0.83 -9.14 -5.11
CA MET A 65 0.26 -7.99 -4.39
C MET A 65 -0.01 -6.86 -5.38
N ARG A 66 -1.24 -6.34 -5.35
CA ARG A 66 -1.53 -4.98 -5.82
C ARG A 66 -1.89 -4.11 -4.63
N ILE A 67 -1.50 -2.85 -4.68
CA ILE A 67 -1.81 -1.87 -3.66
C ILE A 67 -2.38 -0.63 -4.34
N PHE A 68 -3.37 -0.03 -3.70
CA PHE A 68 -3.93 1.25 -4.12
C PHE A 68 -3.88 2.21 -2.93
N ASN A 69 -3.41 3.42 -3.17
CA ASN A 69 -3.52 4.52 -2.21
C ASN A 69 -4.98 4.95 -2.05
N ALA A 70 -5.26 5.71 -1.00
CA ALA A 70 -6.59 6.28 -0.77
C ALA A 70 -7.12 7.16 -1.91
N ASP A 71 -6.24 7.72 -2.75
CA ASP A 71 -6.62 8.50 -3.94
C ASP A 71 -6.90 7.63 -5.19
N GLY A 72 -6.79 6.30 -5.08
CA GLY A 72 -6.98 5.35 -6.16
C GLY A 72 -5.75 5.12 -7.05
N SER A 73 -4.63 5.82 -6.81
CA SER A 73 -3.37 5.54 -7.51
C SER A 73 -2.75 4.21 -7.05
N GLU A 74 -2.07 3.51 -7.96
CA GLU A 74 -1.38 2.24 -7.67
C GLU A 74 0.12 2.48 -7.52
N PRO A 75 0.67 2.53 -6.30
CA PRO A 75 2.11 2.63 -6.09
C PRO A 75 2.81 1.29 -6.37
N GLU A 76 4.12 1.34 -6.60
CA GLU A 76 4.88 0.14 -6.93
C GLU A 76 5.02 -0.83 -5.75
N MET A 77 5.18 -0.29 -4.53
CA MET A 77 5.39 -1.06 -3.31
C MET A 77 5.04 -0.22 -2.06
N CYS A 78 4.67 -0.89 -0.96
CA CYS A 78 4.57 -0.28 0.36
C CYS A 78 5.12 -1.24 1.44
N GLY A 79 6.17 -0.82 2.15
CA GLY A 79 6.85 -1.64 3.14
C GLY A 79 6.00 -1.99 4.37
N ASN A 80 5.05 -1.13 4.75
CA ASN A 80 4.06 -1.45 5.79
C ASN A 80 2.97 -2.37 5.25
N GLY A 81 2.52 -2.11 4.01
CA GLY A 81 1.51 -2.90 3.32
C GLY A 81 1.92 -4.36 3.13
N ILE A 82 3.16 -4.62 2.70
CA ILE A 82 3.65 -5.99 2.50
C ILE A 82 3.75 -6.78 3.83
N ARG A 83 4.10 -6.12 4.94
CA ARG A 83 4.05 -6.74 6.28
C ARG A 83 2.62 -7.08 6.68
N CYS A 84 1.69 -6.16 6.44
CA CYS A 84 0.27 -6.39 6.68
C CYS A 84 -0.28 -7.54 5.85
N LEU A 85 0.10 -7.63 4.57
CA LEU A 85 -0.28 -8.73 3.70
C LEU A 85 0.28 -10.07 4.20
N ALA A 86 1.57 -10.14 4.52
CA ALA A 86 2.17 -11.37 5.04
C ALA A 86 1.49 -11.84 6.34
N ARG A 87 1.17 -10.89 7.23
CA ARG A 87 0.43 -11.21 8.45
C ARG A 87 -1.00 -11.66 8.16
N PHE A 88 -1.68 -11.01 7.23
CA PHE A 88 -3.02 -11.39 6.77
C PHE A 88 -3.05 -12.82 6.20
N LEU A 89 -2.06 -13.20 5.39
CA LEU A 89 -1.93 -14.56 4.85
C LEU A 89 -1.72 -15.56 5.98
N ALA A 90 -0.79 -15.28 6.89
CA ALA A 90 -0.54 -16.15 8.02
C ALA A 90 -1.76 -16.35 8.92
N ASP A 91 -2.52 -15.28 9.15
CA ASP A 91 -3.75 -15.32 9.94
C ASP A 91 -4.87 -16.08 9.22
N SER A 92 -4.95 -15.98 7.89
CA SER A 92 -6.01 -16.61 7.08
C SER A 92 -5.75 -18.09 6.82
N ASP A 93 -4.48 -18.46 6.59
CA ASP A 93 -4.09 -19.82 6.20
C ASP A 93 -3.63 -20.67 7.40
N GLY A 94 -3.43 -20.05 8.57
CA GLY A 94 -2.98 -20.73 9.78
C GLY A 94 -1.47 -20.99 9.82
N ASP A 95 -0.66 -20.22 9.09
CA ASP A 95 0.79 -20.41 9.02
C ASP A 95 1.49 -20.17 10.38
N LEU A 96 2.61 -20.86 10.56
CA LEU A 96 3.47 -20.79 11.76
C LEU A 96 4.72 -19.91 11.51
N PRO A 97 5.40 -19.45 12.57
CA PRO A 97 6.67 -18.72 12.44
C PRO A 97 7.71 -19.46 11.58
N GLY A 98 8.50 -18.68 10.85
CA GLY A 98 9.46 -19.15 9.85
C GLY A 98 8.88 -19.30 8.44
N ARG A 99 7.56 -19.12 8.27
CA ARG A 99 6.94 -19.04 6.94
C ARG A 99 7.39 -17.77 6.23
N SER A 100 7.89 -17.93 5.00
CA SER A 100 8.22 -16.85 4.08
C SER A 100 7.40 -16.96 2.80
N TRP A 101 6.97 -15.85 2.19
CA TRP A 101 6.20 -15.87 0.94
C TRP A 101 6.99 -15.21 -0.18
N GLN A 102 7.02 -15.77 -1.39
CA GLN A 102 7.49 -15.03 -2.56
C GLN A 102 6.34 -14.25 -3.19
N ILE A 103 6.30 -12.94 -2.94
CA ILE A 103 5.20 -12.07 -3.36
C ILE A 103 5.65 -11.21 -4.55
N GLU A 104 4.96 -11.36 -5.68
CA GLU A 104 5.17 -10.51 -6.85
C GLU A 104 4.59 -9.10 -6.58
N THR A 105 5.39 -8.07 -6.81
CA THR A 105 4.97 -6.66 -6.74
C THR A 105 5.42 -5.92 -8.01
N LEU A 106 4.95 -4.70 -8.22
CA LEU A 106 5.43 -3.86 -9.33
C LEU A 106 6.91 -3.47 -9.16
N ALA A 107 7.44 -3.48 -7.94
CA ALA A 107 8.86 -3.29 -7.65
C ALA A 107 9.70 -4.60 -7.79
N GLY A 108 9.09 -5.70 -8.24
CA GLY A 108 9.70 -7.02 -8.31
C GLY A 108 9.29 -7.95 -7.16
N PRO A 109 9.90 -9.15 -7.05
CA PRO A 109 9.56 -10.11 -6.01
C PRO A 109 10.07 -9.64 -4.63
N ILE A 110 9.20 -9.66 -3.63
CA ILE A 110 9.51 -9.35 -2.23
C ILE A 110 9.24 -10.58 -1.36
N VAL A 111 10.14 -10.84 -0.41
CA VAL A 111 10.08 -12.03 0.46
C VAL A 111 9.88 -11.63 1.93
N PRO A 112 8.63 -11.40 2.38
CA PRO A 112 8.35 -11.29 3.80
C PRO A 112 8.42 -12.64 4.50
N GLU A 113 8.83 -12.64 5.76
CA GLU A 113 8.94 -13.82 6.63
C GLU A 113 8.33 -13.53 8.01
N LEU A 114 7.41 -14.39 8.44
CA LEU A 114 6.79 -14.34 9.75
C LEU A 114 7.79 -14.78 10.83
N GLN A 115 7.99 -13.93 11.83
CA GLN A 115 8.92 -14.18 12.93
C GLN A 115 8.23 -14.86 14.13
N ALA A 116 9.03 -15.38 15.05
CA ALA A 116 8.56 -16.11 16.23
C ALA A 116 7.68 -15.27 17.17
N ASP A 117 7.90 -13.95 17.22
CA ASP A 117 7.14 -13.00 18.02
C ASP A 117 5.88 -12.48 17.30
N GLY A 118 5.64 -12.91 16.06
CA GLY A 118 4.54 -12.46 15.20
C GLY A 118 4.84 -11.21 14.37
N SER A 119 6.02 -10.62 14.51
CA SER A 119 6.49 -9.56 13.61
C SER A 119 6.78 -10.13 12.22
N VAL A 120 6.89 -9.26 11.22
CA VAL A 120 7.25 -9.65 9.85
C VAL A 120 8.58 -9.02 9.49
N ARG A 121 9.53 -9.86 9.08
CA ARG A 121 10.80 -9.44 8.47
C ARG A 121 10.63 -9.35 6.97
N VAL A 122 11.14 -8.28 6.36
CA VAL A 122 11.08 -8.04 4.92
C VAL A 122 12.49 -7.74 4.44
N ASP A 123 12.90 -8.41 3.37
CA ASP A 123 14.09 -8.02 2.62
C ASP A 123 13.77 -6.79 1.77
N MET A 124 14.43 -5.67 2.08
CA MET A 124 14.25 -4.37 1.45
C MET A 124 15.28 -4.13 0.33
N GLY A 125 16.15 -5.11 0.05
CA GLY A 125 17.23 -5.00 -0.92
C GLY A 125 18.40 -4.16 -0.45
N ALA A 126 19.35 -3.93 -1.35
CA ALA A 126 20.53 -3.12 -1.09
C ALA A 126 20.26 -1.61 -1.23
N PRO A 127 20.90 -0.76 -0.42
CA PRO A 127 20.74 0.69 -0.52
C PRO A 127 21.49 1.28 -1.72
N PHE A 128 20.92 2.32 -2.34
CA PHE A 128 21.58 3.13 -3.36
C PHE A 128 22.40 4.23 -2.69
N LEU A 129 23.71 4.27 -2.95
CA LEU A 129 24.66 5.20 -2.30
C LEU A 129 25.37 6.13 -3.30
N GLU A 130 25.11 5.98 -4.59
CA GLU A 130 25.66 6.89 -5.62
C GLU A 130 24.71 8.09 -5.81
N PRO A 131 25.23 9.32 -5.93
CA PRO A 131 24.40 10.53 -6.07
C PRO A 131 23.36 10.44 -7.18
N ASP A 132 23.74 9.91 -8.34
CA ASP A 132 22.85 9.74 -9.50
C ASP A 132 21.72 8.72 -9.25
N ALA A 133 21.99 7.70 -8.42
CA ALA A 133 21.00 6.69 -8.04
C ALA A 133 20.07 7.18 -6.91
N VAL A 134 20.51 8.14 -6.09
CA VAL A 134 19.71 8.83 -5.06
C VAL A 134 19.02 10.10 -5.61
N PRO A 135 18.95 10.27 -6.93
CA PRO A 135 18.96 11.57 -7.62
C PRO A 135 19.22 12.81 -6.73
N THR A 136 20.48 13.04 -6.37
CA THR A 136 20.91 14.23 -5.60
C THR A 136 22.13 14.92 -6.21
N THR A 137 22.24 16.22 -6.00
CA THR A 137 23.44 17.01 -6.36
C THR A 137 24.51 17.00 -5.27
N LEU A 138 24.27 16.32 -4.13
CA LEU A 138 25.28 16.15 -3.09
C LEU A 138 26.39 15.23 -3.59
N GLU A 139 27.65 15.58 -3.33
CA GLU A 139 28.78 14.75 -3.71
C GLU A 139 28.93 13.55 -2.76
N ARG A 140 29.42 12.44 -3.31
CA ARG A 140 29.76 11.26 -2.52
C ARG A 140 31.04 11.53 -1.72
N GLY A 141 30.89 11.69 -0.41
CA GLY A 141 32.00 11.99 0.50
C GLY A 141 32.81 10.76 0.92
N GLU A 142 33.77 10.96 1.82
CA GLU A 142 34.64 9.89 2.37
C GLU A 142 33.87 8.79 3.10
N ALA A 143 32.69 9.12 3.65
CA ALA A 143 31.76 8.15 4.25
C ALA A 143 31.13 7.19 3.22
N GLY A 144 31.38 7.39 1.92
CA GLY A 144 30.87 6.53 0.85
C GLY A 144 29.39 6.73 0.53
N ILE A 145 28.81 7.86 0.96
CA ILE A 145 27.43 8.29 0.71
C ILE A 145 27.39 9.76 0.24
N PRO A 146 26.33 10.22 -0.44
CA PRO A 146 26.14 11.63 -0.70
C PRO A 146 25.89 12.36 0.62
N ALA A 147 26.69 13.38 0.92
CA ALA A 147 26.61 14.11 2.19
C ALA A 147 27.08 15.56 2.02
N GLY A 148 26.61 16.44 2.89
CA GLY A 148 27.01 17.84 2.85
C GLY A 148 26.24 18.72 3.81
N ILE A 149 26.31 20.03 3.56
CA ILE A 149 25.51 21.02 4.28
C ILE A 149 24.43 21.56 3.35
N LEU A 150 23.17 21.48 3.78
CA LEU A 150 22.05 22.13 3.10
C LEU A 150 21.57 23.32 3.92
N GLU A 151 21.13 24.37 3.23
CA GLU A 151 20.46 25.51 3.86
C GLU A 151 18.97 25.43 3.56
N ALA A 152 18.14 25.37 4.60
CA ALA A 152 16.69 25.28 4.46
C ALA A 152 16.02 26.18 5.49
N ALA A 153 15.09 27.01 5.02
CA ALA A 153 14.35 27.96 5.84
C ALA A 153 15.24 28.85 6.74
N GLY A 154 16.44 29.22 6.28
CA GLY A 154 17.39 30.08 7.00
C GLY A 154 18.28 29.35 8.03
N GLU A 155 18.20 28.03 8.10
CA GLU A 155 19.05 27.20 8.97
C GLU A 155 19.94 26.27 8.14
N ARG A 156 21.09 25.88 8.70
CA ARG A 156 22.06 24.99 8.05
C ARG A 156 22.03 23.61 8.70
N PHE A 157 21.85 22.58 7.88
CA PHE A 157 21.79 21.19 8.31
C PHE A 157 22.94 20.38 7.73
N ALA A 158 23.63 19.62 8.58
CA ALA A 158 24.50 18.54 8.12
C ALA A 158 23.62 17.35 7.75
N VAL A 159 23.77 16.86 6.53
CA VAL A 159 22.89 15.81 5.98
C VAL A 159 23.71 14.69 5.35
N GLY A 160 23.14 13.50 5.37
CA GLY A 160 23.52 12.40 4.47
C GLY A 160 22.30 11.91 3.70
N ALA A 161 22.52 11.34 2.52
CA ALA A 161 21.46 10.80 1.69
C ALA A 161 21.70 9.33 1.35
N ALA A 162 20.62 8.60 1.11
CA ALA A 162 20.61 7.24 0.61
C ALA A 162 19.31 6.98 -0.15
N GLY A 163 19.30 5.96 -1.00
CA GLY A 163 18.10 5.53 -1.73
C GLY A 163 17.70 4.11 -1.37
N MET A 164 16.39 3.85 -1.36
CA MET A 164 15.81 2.50 -1.20
C MET A 164 14.80 2.22 -2.33
N GLY A 165 15.09 2.71 -3.53
CA GLY A 165 14.17 2.84 -4.67
C GLY A 165 13.61 4.26 -4.82
N ASN A 166 13.54 4.99 -3.71
CA ASN A 166 13.21 6.41 -3.67
C ASN A 166 14.26 7.20 -2.84
N PRO A 167 14.39 8.52 -3.06
CA PRO A 167 15.38 9.36 -2.38
C PRO A 167 15.02 9.64 -0.92
N HIS A 168 16.02 9.57 -0.04
CA HIS A 168 15.92 9.92 1.37
C HIS A 168 17.10 10.81 1.79
N VAL A 169 16.79 11.88 2.52
CA VAL A 169 17.77 12.71 3.22
C VAL A 169 17.60 12.54 4.73
N VAL A 170 18.71 12.37 5.43
CA VAL A 170 18.76 12.07 6.86
C VAL A 170 19.59 13.15 7.54
N ILE A 171 19.02 13.73 8.59
CA ILE A 171 19.56 14.86 9.33
C ILE A 171 19.70 14.44 10.80
N PRO A 172 20.91 14.06 11.25
CA PRO A 172 21.19 13.84 12.66
C PRO A 172 21.00 15.12 13.47
N VAL A 173 20.19 15.06 14.53
CA VAL A 173 19.88 16.18 15.42
C VAL A 173 20.00 15.75 16.89
N PRO A 174 20.25 16.68 17.83
CA PRO A 174 20.32 16.35 19.25
C PRO A 174 18.97 15.92 19.84
N ASP A 175 17.87 16.47 19.33
CA ASP A 175 16.50 16.25 19.80
C ASP A 175 15.52 16.41 18.64
N VAL A 176 14.78 15.35 18.31
CA VAL A 176 13.80 15.35 17.20
C VAL A 176 12.49 16.06 17.56
N GLU A 177 12.16 16.16 18.85
CA GLU A 177 10.94 16.85 19.31
C GLU A 177 11.09 18.37 19.24
N ALA A 178 12.32 18.87 19.32
CA ALA A 178 12.64 20.30 19.16
C ALA A 178 12.57 20.78 17.70
N ILE A 179 12.42 19.88 16.72
CA ILE A 179 12.39 20.22 15.31
C ILE A 179 10.98 20.63 14.87
N ASP A 180 10.90 21.82 14.26
CA ASP A 180 9.75 22.29 13.49
C ASP A 180 9.66 21.49 12.17
N LEU A 181 9.06 20.31 12.27
CA LEU A 181 9.02 19.32 11.19
C LEU A 181 8.31 19.86 9.95
N GLU A 182 7.23 20.61 10.13
CA GLU A 182 6.46 21.20 9.05
C GLU A 182 7.27 22.24 8.28
N ARG A 183 7.95 23.13 8.99
CA ARG A 183 8.79 24.16 8.35
C ARG A 183 9.97 23.55 7.62
N PHE A 184 10.74 22.68 8.29
CA PHE A 184 11.99 22.18 7.72
C PHE A 184 11.78 21.00 6.77
N GLY A 185 10.84 20.10 7.08
CA GLY A 185 10.47 18.99 6.22
C GLY A 185 9.99 19.48 4.86
N ALA A 186 9.03 20.42 4.82
CA ALA A 186 8.53 20.99 3.56
C ALA A 186 9.63 21.70 2.76
N ALA A 187 10.53 22.44 3.43
CA ALA A 187 11.63 23.14 2.77
C ALA A 187 12.68 22.18 2.19
N LEU A 188 12.99 21.09 2.90
CA LEU A 188 13.97 20.09 2.48
C LEU A 188 13.42 19.13 1.42
N GLU A 189 12.12 18.83 1.44
CA GLU A 189 11.48 17.96 0.44
C GLU A 189 11.74 18.46 -0.99
N VAL A 190 11.57 19.76 -1.21
CA VAL A 190 11.70 20.42 -2.52
C VAL A 190 13.05 21.12 -2.70
N HIS A 191 14.02 20.84 -1.84
CA HIS A 191 15.32 21.50 -1.89
C HIS A 191 16.01 21.27 -3.25
N PRO A 192 16.65 22.28 -3.87
CA PRO A 192 17.27 22.15 -5.20
C PRO A 192 18.30 21.03 -5.35
N ALA A 193 18.88 20.58 -4.23
CA ALA A 193 19.79 19.44 -4.20
C ALA A 193 19.12 18.09 -4.49
N PHE A 194 17.79 18.01 -4.53
CA PHE A 194 17.03 16.80 -4.84
C PHE A 194 16.04 17.09 -5.99
N PRO A 195 16.47 16.95 -7.25
CA PRO A 195 15.63 17.24 -8.41
C PRO A 195 14.31 16.43 -8.45
N ALA A 196 14.34 15.21 -7.91
CA ALA A 196 13.16 14.33 -7.81
C ALA A 196 12.37 14.51 -6.50
N ARG A 197 12.61 15.61 -5.77
CA ARG A 197 12.26 15.81 -4.36
C ARG A 197 12.83 14.69 -3.47
N THR A 198 12.64 14.76 -2.17
CA THR A 198 13.13 13.72 -1.24
C THR A 198 12.22 13.53 -0.05
N ASN A 199 12.22 12.32 0.52
CA ASN A 199 11.75 12.12 1.88
C ASN A 199 12.79 12.66 2.86
N VAL A 200 12.35 13.29 3.95
CA VAL A 200 13.20 13.98 4.91
C VAL A 200 13.06 13.33 6.27
N HIS A 201 14.19 12.95 6.88
CA HIS A 201 14.23 12.25 8.16
C HIS A 201 15.10 13.00 9.14
N PHE A 202 14.52 13.46 10.24
CA PHE A 202 15.28 13.94 11.38
C PHE A 202 15.51 12.78 12.33
N VAL A 203 16.76 12.57 12.76
CA VAL A 203 17.11 11.43 13.61
C VAL A 203 17.90 11.87 14.83
N GLN A 204 17.46 11.44 16.00
CA GLN A 204 18.20 11.53 17.25
C GLN A 204 18.82 10.17 17.54
N VAL A 205 20.14 10.17 17.72
CA VAL A 205 20.90 8.96 18.07
C VAL A 205 20.97 8.88 19.59
N LEU A 206 20.29 7.90 20.18
CA LEU A 206 20.35 7.66 21.63
C LEU A 206 21.59 6.84 21.98
N ASP A 207 21.82 5.77 21.21
CA ASP A 207 23.04 4.96 21.21
C ASP A 207 23.20 4.26 19.84
N PRO A 208 24.33 3.60 19.55
CA PRO A 208 24.55 3.00 18.23
C PRO A 208 23.51 1.95 17.79
N GLY A 209 22.79 1.34 18.73
CA GLY A 209 21.73 0.37 18.48
C GLY A 209 20.31 0.92 18.63
N HIS A 210 20.13 2.20 18.98
CA HIS A 210 18.82 2.82 19.21
C HIS A 210 18.74 4.26 18.68
N LEU A 211 17.88 4.45 17.69
CA LEU A 211 17.62 5.71 17.02
C LEU A 211 16.15 6.10 17.19
N VAL A 212 15.86 7.39 17.28
CA VAL A 212 14.50 7.94 17.24
C VAL A 212 14.41 8.85 16.03
N MET A 213 13.36 8.71 15.22
CA MET A 213 13.22 9.50 13.99
C MET A 213 11.83 10.10 13.83
N ARG A 214 11.78 11.27 13.18
CA ARG A 214 10.56 11.88 12.64
C ARG A 214 10.71 12.06 11.14
N VAL A 215 9.63 11.84 10.42
CA VAL A 215 9.64 11.79 8.96
C VAL A 215 8.69 12.82 8.36
N TRP A 216 9.15 13.44 7.28
CA TRP A 216 8.35 14.15 6.31
C TRP A 216 8.48 13.41 4.96
N GLU A 217 7.42 12.77 4.51
CA GLU A 217 7.40 12.01 3.27
C GLU A 217 7.10 12.90 2.06
N ARG A 218 7.79 12.60 0.96
CA ARG A 218 7.65 13.29 -0.31
C ARG A 218 6.20 13.22 -0.79
N GLY A 219 5.56 14.38 -0.93
CA GLY A 219 4.18 14.51 -1.37
C GLY A 219 3.11 14.14 -0.34
N ALA A 220 3.49 13.67 0.87
CA ALA A 220 2.56 13.25 1.91
C ALA A 220 2.67 14.07 3.20
N GLY A 221 3.81 14.73 3.45
CA GLY A 221 4.02 15.50 4.67
C GLY A 221 4.38 14.61 5.86
N PRO A 222 4.03 14.99 7.11
CA PRO A 222 4.40 14.22 8.29
C PRO A 222 3.62 12.90 8.35
N THR A 223 4.32 11.76 8.41
CA THR A 223 3.72 10.43 8.52
C THR A 223 4.11 9.73 9.81
N LEU A 224 3.35 8.70 10.19
CA LEU A 224 3.61 7.92 11.42
C LEU A 224 4.76 6.92 11.25
N ALA A 225 4.98 6.41 10.05
CA ALA A 225 6.04 5.45 9.79
C ALA A 225 6.41 5.38 8.30
N CYS A 226 7.72 5.34 8.02
CA CYS A 226 8.27 5.16 6.68
C CYS A 226 9.33 4.05 6.70
N GLY A 227 9.01 2.86 6.15
CA GLY A 227 9.89 1.70 6.20
C GLY A 227 11.20 1.88 5.42
N THR A 228 11.12 2.39 4.19
CA THR A 228 12.30 2.74 3.39
C THR A 228 13.10 3.89 4.00
N GLY A 229 12.42 4.82 4.68
CA GLY A 229 13.06 5.89 5.45
C GLY A 229 13.84 5.40 6.65
N ALA A 230 13.31 4.45 7.41
CA ALA A 230 14.02 3.81 8.52
C ALA A 230 15.27 3.07 8.05
N CYS A 231 15.14 2.36 6.92
CA CYS A 231 16.24 1.69 6.22
C CYS A 231 17.37 2.67 5.83
N ALA A 232 17.02 3.75 5.12
CA ALA A 232 17.95 4.79 4.73
C ALA A 232 18.61 5.50 5.94
N THR A 233 17.84 5.73 7.01
CA THR A 233 18.31 6.35 8.25
C THR A 233 19.40 5.51 8.90
N LEU A 234 19.20 4.19 9.03
CA LEU A 234 20.23 3.30 9.56
C LEU A 234 21.51 3.38 8.72
N VAL A 235 21.38 3.29 7.39
CA VAL A 235 22.51 3.31 6.47
C VAL A 235 23.31 4.60 6.59
N VAL A 236 22.64 5.75 6.57
CA VAL A 236 23.32 7.05 6.70
C VAL A 236 23.98 7.18 8.07
N CYS A 237 23.28 6.89 9.17
CA CYS A 237 23.85 6.95 10.51
C CYS A 237 25.06 6.02 10.67
N HIS A 238 25.00 4.79 10.13
CA HIS A 238 26.12 3.87 10.16
C HIS A 238 27.32 4.39 9.38
N ARG A 239 27.10 4.90 8.17
CA ARG A 239 28.17 5.47 7.31
C ARG A 239 28.81 6.73 7.90
N LEU A 240 28.06 7.49 8.70
CA LEU A 240 28.56 8.62 9.48
C LEU A 240 29.23 8.20 10.81
N GLY A 241 29.30 6.90 11.12
CA GLY A 241 29.90 6.38 12.36
C GLY A 241 29.05 6.61 13.62
N LEU A 242 27.74 6.86 13.45
CA LEU A 242 26.81 7.15 14.54
C LEU A 242 26.01 5.93 15.00
N ALA A 243 25.85 4.92 14.15
CA ALA A 243 25.05 3.72 14.44
C ALA A 243 25.77 2.42 14.03
N ASP A 244 25.37 1.31 14.63
CA ASP A 244 25.74 -0.03 14.21
C ASP A 244 25.00 -0.41 12.91
N ARG A 245 25.39 -1.53 12.29
CA ARG A 245 24.66 -2.11 11.15
C ARG A 245 23.30 -2.70 11.55
N ARG A 246 22.96 -2.74 12.83
CA ARG A 246 21.67 -3.20 13.32
C ARG A 246 21.21 -2.27 14.42
N ALA A 247 20.05 -1.66 14.25
CA ALA A 247 19.48 -0.79 15.26
C ALA A 247 17.96 -0.87 15.29
N ARG A 248 17.40 -0.57 16.45
CA ARG A 248 15.99 -0.22 16.62
C ARG A 248 15.79 1.24 16.24
N LEU A 249 14.83 1.51 15.38
CA LEU A 249 14.38 2.85 15.00
C LEU A 249 12.97 3.05 15.55
N ASP A 250 12.82 4.00 16.48
CA ASP A 250 11.52 4.44 16.97
C ASP A 250 10.97 5.53 16.05
N LEU A 251 9.88 5.22 15.35
CA LEU A 251 9.10 6.17 14.56
C LEU A 251 7.87 6.61 15.38
N PRO A 252 7.15 7.69 15.00
CA PRO A 252 5.95 8.12 15.72
C PRO A 252 4.89 7.02 15.88
N GLY A 253 4.76 6.13 14.88
CA GLY A 253 3.85 4.99 14.89
C GLY A 253 4.35 3.75 15.64
N GLY A 254 5.61 3.76 16.08
CA GLY A 254 6.25 2.67 16.83
C GLY A 254 7.56 2.16 16.22
N PRO A 255 8.13 1.08 16.78
CA PRO A 255 9.48 0.65 16.45
C PRO A 255 9.57 -0.21 15.19
N LEU A 256 10.67 -0.03 14.45
CA LEU A 256 11.19 -0.99 13.47
C LEU A 256 12.58 -1.44 13.90
N LEU A 257 12.89 -2.72 13.71
CA LEU A 257 14.26 -3.23 13.79
C LEU A 257 14.82 -3.33 12.38
N ILE A 258 15.90 -2.61 12.10
CA ILE A 258 16.59 -2.66 10.82
C ILE A 258 17.95 -3.32 11.01
N ALA A 259 18.29 -4.25 10.14
CA ALA A 259 19.61 -4.87 10.07
C ALA A 259 20.15 -4.79 8.65
N TRP A 260 21.36 -4.25 8.50
CA TRP A 260 22.11 -4.25 7.25
C TRP A 260 23.07 -5.42 7.23
N ASP A 261 22.68 -6.47 6.51
CA ASP A 261 23.47 -7.68 6.40
C ASP A 261 24.79 -7.41 5.68
N SER A 262 25.91 -7.92 6.21
CA SER A 262 27.23 -7.68 5.63
C SER A 262 27.54 -8.57 4.42
N ASP A 263 26.88 -9.72 4.35
CA ASP A 263 27.22 -10.76 3.39
C ASP A 263 26.46 -10.57 2.07
N SER A 264 25.18 -10.22 2.16
CA SER A 264 24.29 -9.89 1.03
C SER A 264 24.26 -8.41 0.67
N ASP A 265 24.69 -7.52 1.57
CA ASP A 265 24.51 -6.07 1.49
C ASP A 265 23.04 -5.60 1.51
N HIS A 266 22.10 -6.49 1.83
CA HIS A 266 20.67 -6.19 1.90
C HIS A 266 20.25 -5.64 3.26
N LEU A 267 19.21 -4.81 3.27
CA LEU A 267 18.53 -4.38 4.47
C LEU A 267 17.36 -5.29 4.80
N LEU A 268 17.37 -5.82 6.02
CA LEU A 268 16.27 -6.58 6.59
C LEU A 268 15.49 -5.67 7.55
N MET A 269 14.25 -5.35 7.19
CA MET A 269 13.34 -4.57 8.03
C MET A 269 12.38 -5.51 8.75
N THR A 270 12.38 -5.48 10.08
CA THR A 270 11.44 -6.23 10.90
C THR A 270 10.53 -5.28 11.66
N GLY A 271 9.23 -5.51 11.58
CA GLY A 271 8.24 -4.66 12.24
C GLY A 271 6.92 -5.38 12.50
N PRO A 272 6.07 -4.83 13.38
CA PRO A 272 4.75 -5.38 13.61
C PRO A 272 3.82 -5.16 12.41
N ALA A 273 2.81 -6.00 12.37
CA ALA A 273 1.61 -5.87 11.56
C ALA A 273 0.45 -6.47 12.37
N GLU A 274 -0.63 -5.72 12.49
CA GLU A 274 -1.73 -6.06 13.40
C GLU A 274 -3.06 -6.06 12.68
N ALA A 275 -3.85 -7.11 12.92
CA ALA A 275 -5.24 -7.14 12.52
C ALA A 275 -6.05 -6.19 13.41
N VAL A 276 -6.89 -5.37 12.79
CA VAL A 276 -7.77 -4.42 13.49
C VAL A 276 -9.18 -5.01 13.61
N PHE A 277 -9.79 -5.40 12.48
CA PHE A 277 -11.08 -6.08 12.45
C PHE A 277 -11.29 -6.82 11.13
N ASP A 278 -12.24 -7.75 11.09
CA ASP A 278 -12.76 -8.33 9.87
C ASP A 278 -14.21 -7.90 9.66
N ALA A 279 -14.63 -7.68 8.43
CA ALA A 279 -15.97 -7.20 8.13
C ALA A 279 -16.47 -7.61 6.74
N VAL A 280 -17.78 -7.44 6.55
CA VAL A 280 -18.46 -7.64 5.27
C VAL A 280 -19.09 -6.33 4.84
N LEU A 281 -18.76 -5.87 3.63
CA LEU A 281 -19.33 -4.65 3.06
C LEU A 281 -20.76 -4.90 2.59
N ALA A 282 -21.65 -4.00 2.99
CA ALA A 282 -23.03 -3.98 2.53
C ALA A 282 -23.10 -3.73 1.00
N PRO A 283 -23.95 -4.47 0.25
CA PRO A 283 -24.06 -4.31 -1.21
C PRO A 283 -24.34 -2.86 -1.65
N SER A 284 -25.17 -2.13 -0.90
CA SER A 284 -25.53 -0.74 -1.22
C SER A 284 -24.35 0.22 -1.23
N VAL A 285 -23.30 -0.02 -0.45
CA VAL A 285 -22.07 0.81 -0.45
C VAL A 285 -21.23 0.52 -1.69
N TRP A 286 -21.22 -0.73 -2.13
CA TRP A 286 -20.49 -1.18 -3.31
C TRP A 286 -21.13 -0.73 -4.62
N ASP A 287 -22.46 -0.73 -4.68
CA ASP A 287 -23.23 -0.34 -5.87
C ASP A 287 -23.24 1.18 -6.08
N GLN A 288 -23.19 1.98 -5.01
CA GLN A 288 -23.07 3.45 -5.10
C GLN A 288 -21.76 3.91 -5.74
N ALA A 289 -20.69 3.13 -5.59
CA ALA A 289 -19.35 3.47 -6.03
C ALA A 289 -19.17 3.48 -7.57
N GLY A 290 -20.20 3.12 -8.35
CA GLY A 290 -20.24 3.19 -9.82
C GLY A 290 -21.14 4.28 -10.39
N THR A 291 -21.75 5.14 -9.54
CA THR A 291 -22.64 6.21 -9.98
C THR A 291 -22.08 7.54 -9.46
N PRO A 292 -21.75 8.53 -10.32
CA PRO A 292 -21.36 9.85 -9.83
C PRO A 292 -22.45 10.37 -8.91
N ALA A 293 -22.10 10.76 -7.69
CA ALA A 293 -23.03 11.42 -6.80
C ALA A 293 -23.51 12.72 -7.48
N GLU A 294 -24.80 12.80 -7.82
CA GLU A 294 -25.43 14.07 -8.15
C GLU A 294 -25.33 14.96 -6.89
N ILE A 295 -24.39 15.89 -6.90
CA ILE A 295 -24.39 17.00 -5.96
C ILE A 295 -25.71 17.75 -6.19
N PRO A 296 -26.55 17.96 -5.16
CA PRO A 296 -27.79 18.72 -5.30
C PRO A 296 -27.51 20.08 -5.96
N ALA A 297 -28.23 20.36 -7.05
CA ALA A 297 -27.98 21.46 -7.98
C ALA A 297 -28.12 22.89 -7.42
N GLU A 298 -28.28 23.07 -6.10
CA GLU A 298 -28.41 24.40 -5.48
C GLU A 298 -27.08 25.11 -5.24
N ALA A 299 -25.93 24.45 -5.45
CA ALA A 299 -24.61 25.05 -5.23
C ALA A 299 -23.83 25.46 -6.51
N ALA A 300 -24.35 25.19 -7.71
CA ALA A 300 -23.57 25.28 -8.96
C ALA A 300 -24.08 26.31 -10.00
N SER A 301 -24.96 27.25 -9.65
CA SER A 301 -25.49 28.23 -10.61
C SER A 301 -24.58 29.48 -10.79
N ALA A 302 -23.30 29.29 -11.09
CA ALA A 302 -22.42 30.39 -11.45
C ALA A 302 -21.29 29.97 -12.41
N ALA A 303 -21.63 29.53 -13.62
CA ALA A 303 -20.74 29.67 -14.78
C ALA A 303 -21.45 29.30 -16.10
N SER A 304 -21.62 30.33 -16.93
CA SER A 304 -21.60 30.39 -18.41
C SER A 304 -21.93 29.15 -19.26
N GLU A 305 -22.91 29.34 -20.15
CA GLU A 305 -23.22 28.54 -21.35
C GLU A 305 -22.02 28.32 -22.29
N PRO A 306 -22.02 27.22 -23.07
CA PRO A 306 -21.39 27.21 -24.37
C PRO A 306 -22.29 26.74 -25.53
N LEU A 307 -21.87 27.22 -26.71
CA LEU A 307 -22.45 27.11 -28.04
C LEU A 307 -22.48 25.70 -28.64
N ALA A 308 -23.33 25.60 -29.67
CA ALA A 308 -23.65 24.42 -30.47
C ALA A 308 -22.57 24.00 -31.49
N ASP A 309 -22.67 22.70 -31.79
CA ASP A 309 -22.50 22.00 -33.08
C ASP A 309 -21.09 21.60 -33.56
N SER A 310 -20.87 20.29 -33.70
CA SER A 310 -20.07 19.71 -34.78
C SER A 310 -20.50 18.27 -35.07
N THR A 311 -20.79 18.03 -36.34
CA THR A 311 -21.25 16.80 -36.99
C THR A 311 -20.14 15.76 -37.15
N VAL A 312 -20.51 14.46 -37.09
CA VAL A 312 -19.70 13.34 -37.59
C VAL A 312 -20.54 12.46 -38.52
N LEU A 313 -19.92 12.05 -39.63
CA LEU A 313 -20.46 11.36 -40.81
C LEU A 313 -20.85 9.87 -40.56
N PRO A 314 -21.69 9.27 -41.41
CA PRO A 314 -22.23 7.91 -41.21
C PRO A 314 -21.25 6.80 -41.59
N ALA A 315 -21.31 5.68 -40.86
CA ALA A 315 -20.55 4.46 -41.09
C ALA A 315 -21.30 3.43 -41.98
N ASP A 316 -20.48 2.59 -42.60
CA ASP A 316 -20.66 1.57 -43.65
C ASP A 316 -21.72 0.47 -43.35
N PRO A 317 -22.62 0.10 -44.30
CA PRO A 317 -23.74 -0.82 -44.05
C PRO A 317 -23.45 -2.34 -44.05
N ASP A 318 -22.20 -2.82 -44.16
CA ASP A 318 -21.93 -4.26 -44.35
C ASP A 318 -21.05 -4.95 -43.27
N GLN A 319 -21.04 -4.45 -42.03
CA GLN A 319 -20.43 -5.14 -40.87
C GLN A 319 -21.52 -5.63 -39.89
N PRO A 320 -21.54 -6.92 -39.48
CA PRO A 320 -22.43 -7.34 -38.41
C PRO A 320 -22.00 -6.65 -37.09
N PRO A 321 -22.92 -6.03 -36.34
CA PRO A 321 -22.56 -5.24 -35.17
C PRO A 321 -21.95 -6.14 -34.10
N ALA A 322 -20.80 -5.72 -33.55
CA ALA A 322 -20.27 -6.29 -32.32
C ALA A 322 -21.26 -5.99 -31.20
N ILE A 323 -21.81 -7.03 -30.59
CA ILE A 323 -22.79 -6.89 -29.50
C ILE A 323 -22.02 -6.60 -28.22
N ASP A 324 -22.07 -5.34 -27.81
CA ASP A 324 -21.72 -4.96 -26.44
C ASP A 324 -22.92 -5.25 -25.51
N CYS A 325 -22.79 -6.35 -24.78
CA CYS A 325 -23.79 -6.80 -23.82
C CYS A 325 -24.04 -5.80 -22.68
N ALA A 326 -23.08 -4.92 -22.38
CA ALA A 326 -23.22 -3.89 -21.34
C ALA A 326 -24.23 -2.81 -21.73
N THR A 327 -24.37 -2.53 -23.03
CA THR A 327 -25.25 -1.47 -23.53
C THR A 327 -26.67 -1.99 -23.86
N VAL A 328 -26.82 -3.26 -24.25
CA VAL A 328 -28.11 -3.80 -24.75
C VAL A 328 -29.02 -4.39 -23.65
N CYS A 329 -28.48 -4.78 -22.49
CA CYS A 329 -29.23 -5.51 -21.45
C CYS A 329 -29.49 -4.73 -20.14
N ALA A 330 -29.62 -3.40 -20.22
CA ALA A 330 -29.86 -2.55 -19.04
C ALA A 330 -31.14 -2.87 -18.24
N GLN A 331 -32.08 -3.66 -18.80
CA GLN A 331 -33.34 -4.04 -18.13
C GLN A 331 -33.67 -5.55 -18.24
N GLY A 332 -32.66 -6.39 -18.43
CA GLY A 332 -32.84 -7.84 -18.55
C GLY A 332 -33.06 -8.35 -19.97
N CYS A 333 -32.75 -9.63 -20.21
CA CYS A 333 -32.69 -10.24 -21.54
C CYS A 333 -34.09 -10.61 -22.05
N ILE A 334 -34.65 -9.81 -22.97
CA ILE A 334 -36.02 -9.97 -23.50
C ILE A 334 -36.15 -11.15 -24.49
N ARG A 335 -35.05 -11.81 -24.86
CA ARG A 335 -35.03 -13.04 -25.70
C ARG A 335 -33.97 -14.04 -25.24
N PRO A 336 -34.24 -14.86 -24.21
CA PRO A 336 -33.29 -15.84 -23.72
C PRO A 336 -32.97 -16.93 -24.76
N GLU A 337 -33.86 -17.22 -25.70
CA GLU A 337 -33.67 -18.28 -26.71
C GLU A 337 -32.49 -18.04 -27.69
N ALA A 338 -31.95 -16.82 -27.78
CA ALA A 338 -31.00 -16.42 -28.83
C ALA A 338 -29.60 -16.00 -28.30
N CYS A 339 -29.21 -16.42 -27.09
CA CYS A 339 -27.93 -16.02 -26.48
C CYS A 339 -26.78 -17.01 -26.81
N PRO A 340 -25.58 -16.54 -27.21
CA PRO A 340 -24.56 -17.42 -27.77
C PRO A 340 -23.78 -18.29 -26.77
N SER A 341 -23.94 -18.11 -25.46
CA SER A 341 -23.22 -18.91 -24.44
C SER A 341 -24.18 -19.67 -23.53
N ALA A 342 -24.84 -20.68 -24.11
CA ALA A 342 -25.65 -21.66 -23.39
C ALA A 342 -24.89 -22.27 -22.19
N GLU A 343 -23.57 -22.40 -22.31
CA GLU A 343 -22.68 -22.94 -21.29
C GLU A 343 -22.49 -22.01 -20.07
N ALA A 344 -22.39 -20.70 -20.27
CA ALA A 344 -22.28 -19.73 -19.18
C ALA A 344 -23.56 -19.67 -18.35
N ARG A 345 -24.72 -19.76 -19.02
CA ARG A 345 -26.03 -19.82 -18.34
C ARG A 345 -26.23 -21.11 -17.58
N ALA A 346 -25.77 -22.25 -18.12
CA ALA A 346 -25.85 -23.53 -17.44
C ALA A 346 -25.02 -23.53 -16.14
N ARG A 347 -23.84 -22.90 -16.14
CA ARG A 347 -22.98 -22.80 -14.95
C ARG A 347 -23.57 -21.87 -13.88
N VAL A 348 -24.12 -20.73 -14.28
CA VAL A 348 -24.79 -19.81 -13.33
C VAL A 348 -26.09 -20.42 -12.79
N ALA A 349 -26.89 -21.08 -13.62
CA ALA A 349 -28.11 -21.76 -13.19
C ALA A 349 -27.83 -22.98 -12.30
N ALA A 350 -26.73 -23.72 -12.54
CA ALA A 350 -26.30 -24.80 -11.66
C ALA A 350 -25.81 -24.29 -10.30
N LEU A 351 -25.11 -23.15 -10.28
CA LEU A 351 -24.66 -22.52 -9.04
C LEU A 351 -25.85 -21.98 -8.22
N LEU A 352 -26.79 -21.29 -8.86
CA LEU A 352 -27.98 -20.74 -8.20
C LEU A 352 -29.02 -21.80 -7.81
N SER A 353 -29.02 -22.97 -8.46
CA SER A 353 -29.92 -24.08 -8.11
C SER A 353 -29.34 -25.04 -7.06
N SER A 354 -28.04 -24.99 -6.81
CA SER A 354 -27.37 -25.88 -5.83
C SER A 354 -27.08 -25.23 -4.48
N SER A 355 -27.26 -23.91 -4.34
CA SER A 355 -27.00 -23.18 -3.09
C SER A 355 -28.11 -22.18 -2.83
N SER A 356 -28.73 -22.23 -1.65
CA SER A 356 -29.67 -21.18 -1.25
C SER A 356 -28.93 -19.86 -0.98
N LEU A 357 -29.63 -18.73 -1.06
CA LEU A 357 -29.06 -17.44 -0.68
C LEU A 357 -28.50 -17.48 0.75
N ASP A 358 -29.19 -18.21 1.64
CA ASP A 358 -28.77 -18.45 3.02
C ASP A 358 -27.50 -19.31 3.09
N ASP A 359 -27.31 -20.30 2.21
CA ASP A 359 -26.08 -21.10 2.16
C ASP A 359 -24.86 -20.28 1.71
N LEU A 360 -25.05 -19.37 0.75
CA LEU A 360 -23.98 -18.47 0.30
C LEU A 360 -23.63 -17.41 1.36
N VAL A 361 -24.64 -16.89 2.07
CA VAL A 361 -24.44 -16.00 3.23
C VAL A 361 -23.74 -16.76 4.35
N ASN A 362 -24.16 -18.00 4.64
CA ASN A 362 -23.58 -18.84 5.68
C ASN A 362 -22.14 -19.24 5.38
N LEU A 363 -21.80 -19.56 4.12
CA LEU A 363 -20.42 -19.86 3.72
C LEU A 363 -19.51 -18.64 3.94
N ALA A 364 -20.00 -17.45 3.58
CA ALA A 364 -19.29 -16.20 3.80
C ALA A 364 -19.12 -15.93 5.31
N THR A 365 -20.16 -16.03 6.12
CA THR A 365 -20.05 -15.81 7.57
C THR A 365 -19.16 -16.86 8.25
N THR A 366 -19.21 -18.12 7.82
CA THR A 366 -18.36 -19.19 8.38
C THR A 366 -16.88 -18.92 8.12
N SER A 367 -16.50 -18.50 6.91
CA SER A 367 -15.11 -18.11 6.59
C SER A 367 -14.60 -16.91 7.41
N LEU A 368 -15.49 -15.98 7.77
CA LEU A 368 -15.15 -14.85 8.62
C LEU A 368 -14.96 -15.29 10.08
N GLU A 369 -15.93 -16.04 10.61
CA GLU A 369 -15.90 -16.55 11.98
C GLU A 369 -14.71 -17.46 12.25
N ASP A 370 -14.35 -18.32 11.29
CA ASP A 370 -13.19 -19.22 11.41
C ASP A 370 -11.88 -18.42 11.48
N ARG A 371 -11.71 -17.37 10.66
CA ARG A 371 -10.53 -16.49 10.72
C ARG A 371 -10.45 -15.72 12.03
N THR A 372 -11.57 -15.15 12.49
CA THR A 372 -11.59 -14.42 13.77
C THR A 372 -11.30 -15.37 14.95
N ARG A 373 -11.82 -16.60 14.92
CA ARG A 373 -11.60 -17.62 15.96
C ARG A 373 -10.16 -18.12 15.98
N ALA A 374 -9.58 -18.43 14.82
CA ALA A 374 -8.18 -18.84 14.69
C ALA A 374 -7.23 -17.78 15.28
N ARG A 375 -7.55 -16.48 15.16
CA ARG A 375 -6.80 -15.40 15.82
C ARG A 375 -6.97 -15.40 17.34
N ALA A 376 -8.20 -15.56 17.83
CA ALA A 376 -8.49 -15.55 19.27
C ALA A 376 -7.84 -16.71 20.03
N GLU A 377 -7.62 -17.84 19.36
CA GLU A 377 -7.01 -19.03 19.95
C GLU A 377 -5.47 -19.03 19.93
N ARG A 378 -4.84 -18.05 19.26
CA ARG A 378 -3.37 -17.91 19.30
C ARG A 378 -2.90 -17.32 20.62
N PRO A 379 -1.87 -17.90 21.27
CA PRO A 379 -1.30 -17.31 22.47
C PRO A 379 -0.72 -15.91 22.15
N SER A 380 -1.21 -14.89 22.84
CA SER A 380 -0.70 -13.53 22.71
C SER A 380 0.75 -13.45 23.23
N SER A 381 1.72 -13.26 22.35
CA SER A 381 3.13 -13.02 22.73
C SER A 381 3.41 -11.59 23.19
N PHE A 382 2.42 -10.68 23.16
CA PHE A 382 2.55 -9.34 23.74
C PHE A 382 2.10 -9.33 25.20
N GLY A 383 3.04 -9.71 26.08
CA GLY A 383 2.94 -9.52 27.52
C GLY A 383 4.34 -9.49 28.12
N GLY A 384 4.88 -8.29 28.34
CA GLY A 384 6.19 -8.05 28.96
C GLY A 384 6.73 -6.67 28.65
#